data_AF-A0A5F0LXC9-F1
#
_entry.id   AF-A0A5F0LXC9-F1
#
_cell.length_a   1.000
_cell.length_b   1.000
_cell.length_c   1.000
_cell.angle_alpha   90.00
_cell.angle_beta   90.00
_cell.angle_gamma   90.00
#
_symmetry.space_group_name_H-M   'P 1'
#
loop_
_entity.id
_entity.type
_entity.pdbx_description
1 polymer ?
#
loop_
_entity_poly.entity_id
_entity_poly.type
_entity_poly.pdbx_seq_one_letter_code
_entity_poly.pdbx_strand_id
1 'polypeptide(L)'
;MRCLSLMLLLVFSWGVGATTLERMSGESIDAFLVRTAPRNRQPVQKPVVTDALGFSAPVLLVAYAATSNDSPDPSPGVQLFLFVPKQSDSYERVLIDTYEPEGADASIESIFFSSIDKTSDKKLFVIVSWEQNHAIVKGTLYQTFIYSLTPKSADAKPQYLQALSDKLSGGCDCWRADEPASKARYKNAAQVRAGLLKIK
;
A
#
# COMPACT_ATOMS: atom_id res chain seq x y z
N MET A 1 -19.91 -25.78 -60.67
CA MET A 1 -18.68 -25.92 -59.85
C MET A 1 -18.71 -24.83 -58.79
N ARG A 2 -19.01 -25.18 -57.53
CA ARG A 2 -19.04 -24.25 -56.39
C ARG A 2 -17.80 -24.53 -55.54
N CYS A 3 -16.87 -23.59 -55.49
CA CYS A 3 -15.72 -23.64 -54.59
C CYS A 3 -15.98 -22.62 -53.47
N LEU A 4 -16.55 -23.08 -52.37
CA LEU A 4 -16.81 -22.26 -51.19
C LEU A 4 -15.59 -22.44 -50.26
N SER A 5 -14.64 -21.51 -50.32
CA SER A 5 -13.52 -21.46 -49.37
C SER A 5 -14.04 -21.02 -48.01
N LEU A 6 -14.01 -21.92 -47.03
CA LEU A 6 -14.28 -21.62 -45.64
C LEU A 6 -12.99 -21.08 -45.02
N MET A 7 -12.90 -19.76 -44.85
CA MET A 7 -11.76 -19.09 -44.24
C MET A 7 -11.94 -19.11 -42.71
N LEU A 8 -11.16 -19.94 -42.03
CA LEU A 8 -11.19 -20.12 -40.57
C LEU A 8 -10.40 -18.96 -39.91
N LEU A 9 -11.12 -18.00 -39.32
CA LEU A 9 -10.54 -16.91 -38.52
C LEU A 9 -10.16 -17.41 -37.12
N LEU A 10 -8.87 -17.66 -36.90
CA LEU A 10 -8.27 -17.89 -35.58
C LEU A 10 -8.10 -16.54 -34.86
N VAL A 11 -9.04 -16.22 -33.98
CA VAL A 11 -8.95 -15.06 -33.08
C VAL A 11 -8.05 -15.45 -31.91
N PHE A 12 -6.77 -15.08 -31.97
CA PHE A 12 -5.88 -15.14 -30.81
C PHE A 12 -6.30 -14.07 -29.80
N SER A 13 -7.06 -14.47 -28.79
CA SER A 13 -7.37 -13.62 -27.64
C SER A 13 -6.14 -13.58 -26.75
N TRP A 14 -5.34 -12.50 -26.84
CA TRP A 14 -4.28 -12.24 -25.86
C TRP A 14 -4.98 -11.78 -24.58
N GLY A 15 -5.30 -12.74 -23.71
CA GLY A 15 -5.72 -12.45 -22.35
C GLY A 15 -4.55 -11.79 -21.62
N VAL A 16 -4.70 -10.51 -21.29
CA VAL A 16 -3.85 -9.85 -20.29
C VAL A 16 -4.20 -10.48 -18.95
N GLY A 17 -3.59 -11.62 -18.64
CA GLY A 17 -3.80 -12.34 -17.40
C GLY A 17 -3.17 -11.58 -16.24
N ALA A 18 -3.90 -11.47 -15.13
CA ALA A 18 -3.33 -11.04 -13.87
C ALA A 18 -2.09 -11.89 -13.54
N THR A 19 -0.96 -11.24 -13.25
CA THR A 19 0.30 -11.95 -13.03
C THR A 19 0.27 -12.63 -11.66
N THR A 20 0.13 -13.95 -11.67
CA THR A 20 0.29 -14.80 -10.49
C THR A 20 1.79 -14.97 -10.21
N LEU A 21 2.18 -14.84 -8.94
CA LEU A 21 3.56 -14.92 -8.47
C LEU A 21 3.71 -16.14 -7.56
N GLU A 22 4.59 -17.06 -7.92
CA GLU A 22 4.81 -18.29 -7.14
C GLU A 22 6.03 -18.14 -6.22
N ARG A 23 5.85 -18.52 -4.95
CA ARG A 23 6.95 -18.69 -3.99
C ARG A 23 7.60 -20.05 -4.19
N MET A 24 8.93 -20.08 -4.27
CA MET A 24 9.68 -21.32 -4.46
C MET A 24 9.69 -22.15 -3.17
N SER A 25 9.82 -23.47 -3.30
CA SER A 25 9.95 -24.36 -2.13
C SER A 25 11.16 -23.97 -1.29
N GLY A 26 10.95 -23.78 0.02
CA GLY A 26 11.99 -23.35 0.97
C GLY A 26 12.38 -21.87 0.89
N GLU A 27 11.77 -21.09 -0.02
CA GLU A 27 12.04 -19.65 -0.13
C GLU A 27 11.42 -18.89 1.06
N SER A 28 12.22 -18.02 1.67
CA SER A 28 11.72 -17.13 2.73
C SER A 28 10.77 -16.07 2.15
N ILE A 29 9.88 -15.54 2.98
CA ILE A 29 8.98 -14.45 2.56
C ILE A 29 9.78 -13.23 2.08
N ASP A 30 10.86 -12.87 2.76
CA ASP A 30 11.72 -11.76 2.35
C ASP A 30 12.36 -11.99 0.98
N ALA A 31 12.91 -13.18 0.74
CA ALA A 31 13.50 -13.54 -0.56
C ALA A 31 12.47 -13.52 -1.69
N PHE A 32 11.28 -14.07 -1.43
CA PHE A 32 10.16 -14.04 -2.36
C PHE A 32 9.77 -12.60 -2.75
N LEU A 33 9.61 -11.72 -1.77
CA LEU A 33 9.20 -10.33 -2.00
C LEU A 33 10.28 -9.51 -2.72
N VAL A 34 11.56 -9.75 -2.42
CA VAL A 34 12.67 -9.12 -3.18
C VAL A 34 12.69 -9.61 -4.62
N ARG A 35 12.59 -10.92 -4.86
CA ARG A 35 12.63 -11.51 -6.20
C ARG A 35 11.43 -11.08 -7.06
N THR A 36 10.26 -10.96 -6.44
CA THR A 36 9.02 -10.61 -7.13
C THR A 36 8.69 -9.13 -7.04
N ALA A 37 9.61 -8.32 -6.53
CA ALA A 37 9.44 -6.87 -6.42
C ALA A 37 9.13 -6.27 -7.80
N PRO A 38 8.23 -5.29 -7.88
CA PRO A 38 8.02 -4.56 -9.11
C PRO A 38 9.34 -3.90 -9.52
N ARG A 39 9.81 -4.19 -10.74
CA ARG A 39 11.05 -3.63 -11.31
C ARG A 39 12.30 -3.85 -10.43
N ASN A 40 12.38 -4.99 -9.72
CA ASN A 40 13.54 -5.38 -8.90
C ASN A 40 13.89 -4.39 -7.77
N ARG A 41 12.89 -3.70 -7.21
CA ARG A 41 13.08 -2.75 -6.11
C ARG A 41 13.26 -3.45 -4.75
N GLN A 42 13.88 -2.75 -3.80
CA GLN A 42 14.00 -3.23 -2.43
C GLN A 42 12.81 -2.78 -1.57
N PRO A 43 12.30 -3.63 -0.66
CA PRO A 43 11.37 -3.21 0.38
C PRO A 43 11.93 -2.07 1.23
N VAL A 44 11.10 -1.08 1.59
CA VAL A 44 11.51 0.03 2.48
C VAL A 44 11.30 -0.30 3.96
N GLN A 45 10.67 -1.44 4.25
CA GLN A 45 10.38 -1.95 5.58
C GLN A 45 10.27 -3.49 5.56
N LYS A 46 10.21 -4.10 6.74
CA LYS A 46 9.86 -5.53 6.86
C LYS A 46 8.42 -5.78 6.42
N PRO A 47 8.14 -6.88 5.71
CA PRO A 47 6.79 -7.20 5.30
C PRO A 47 5.88 -7.46 6.50
N VAL A 48 4.63 -7.03 6.38
CA VAL A 48 3.57 -7.39 7.34
C VAL A 48 2.89 -8.66 6.84
N VAL A 49 3.01 -9.73 7.62
CA VAL A 49 2.36 -11.03 7.38
C VAL A 49 1.16 -11.14 8.30
N THR A 50 -0.02 -11.40 7.76
CA THR A 50 -1.25 -11.33 8.57
C THR A 50 -2.39 -12.19 8.02
N ASP A 51 -3.20 -12.73 8.94
CA ASP A 51 -4.45 -13.45 8.67
C ASP A 51 -5.69 -12.55 8.82
N ALA A 52 -5.49 -11.26 9.11
CA ALA A 52 -6.53 -10.29 9.48
C ALA A 52 -7.66 -10.12 8.44
N LEU A 53 -7.46 -10.58 7.21
CA LEU A 53 -8.41 -10.47 6.10
C LEU A 53 -9.17 -11.77 5.80
N GLY A 54 -8.92 -12.84 6.55
CA GLY A 54 -9.71 -14.09 6.46
C GLY A 54 -9.47 -14.91 5.18
N PHE A 55 -8.32 -14.77 4.54
CA PHE A 55 -7.92 -15.63 3.42
C PHE A 55 -7.47 -17.02 3.92
N SER A 56 -7.41 -17.99 3.00
CA SER A 56 -6.97 -19.37 3.27
C SER A 56 -5.51 -19.46 3.74
N ALA A 57 -4.71 -18.43 3.46
CA ALA A 57 -3.34 -18.28 3.94
C ALA A 57 -3.08 -16.81 4.36
N PRO A 58 -1.99 -16.52 5.07
CA PRO A 58 -1.63 -15.14 5.39
C PRO A 58 -1.40 -14.30 4.13
N VAL A 59 -1.93 -13.07 4.14
CA VAL A 59 -1.59 -12.04 3.15
C VAL A 59 -0.27 -11.38 3.52
N LEU A 60 0.43 -10.86 2.51
CA LEU A 60 1.68 -10.10 2.70
C LEU A 60 1.46 -8.65 2.28
N LEU A 61 1.92 -7.71 3.09
CA LEU A 61 1.96 -6.28 2.77
C LEU A 61 3.41 -5.81 2.80
N VAL A 62 3.82 -5.09 1.76
CA VAL A 62 5.18 -4.58 1.63
C VAL A 62 5.15 -3.32 0.77
N ALA A 63 5.95 -2.31 1.12
CA ALA A 63 6.10 -1.13 0.29
C ALA A 63 7.50 -1.07 -0.35
N TYR A 64 7.55 -0.51 -1.55
CA TYR A 64 8.77 -0.34 -2.32
C TYR A 64 8.93 1.14 -2.67
N ALA A 65 10.17 1.64 -2.62
CA ALA A 65 10.49 2.96 -3.15
C ALA A 65 10.30 2.95 -4.68
N ALA A 66 9.49 3.85 -5.21
CA ALA A 66 9.38 4.11 -6.64
C ALA A 66 10.51 5.06 -7.05
N THR A 67 11.10 4.82 -8.22
CA THR A 67 12.16 5.69 -8.74
C THR A 67 11.60 6.58 -9.85
N SER A 68 12.11 7.81 -9.95
CA SER A 68 11.72 8.78 -10.97
C SER A 68 11.91 8.32 -12.41
N ASN A 69 12.72 7.29 -12.64
CA ASN A 69 12.97 6.71 -13.96
C ASN A 69 11.84 5.76 -14.43
N ASP A 70 10.81 5.54 -13.62
CA ASP A 70 9.82 4.48 -13.86
C ASP A 70 8.53 4.89 -14.60
N SER A 71 8.36 6.18 -14.87
CA SER A 71 7.19 6.76 -15.55
C SER A 71 7.62 8.02 -16.35
N PRO A 72 6.92 8.40 -17.43
CA PRO A 72 7.11 9.73 -18.04
C PRO A 72 6.76 10.88 -17.07
N ASP A 73 6.07 10.55 -15.96
CA ASP A 73 5.86 11.44 -14.82
C ASP A 73 6.78 11.01 -13.65
N PRO A 74 7.85 11.75 -13.35
CA PRO A 74 8.99 11.26 -12.58
C PRO A 74 8.80 11.33 -11.06
N SER A 75 7.58 11.32 -10.53
CA SER A 75 7.39 11.53 -9.09
C SER A 75 7.85 10.31 -8.27
N PRO A 76 8.93 10.41 -7.46
CA PRO A 76 9.44 9.31 -6.65
C PRO A 76 8.53 9.05 -5.43
N GLY A 77 7.54 8.18 -5.54
CA GLY A 77 6.68 7.79 -4.42
C GLY A 77 7.12 6.55 -3.65
N VAL A 78 6.38 6.15 -2.62
CA VAL A 78 6.43 4.79 -2.04
C VAL A 78 5.16 4.04 -2.42
N GLN A 79 5.29 2.87 -3.05
CA GLN A 79 4.16 2.05 -3.47
C GLN A 79 3.91 0.91 -2.49
N LEU A 80 2.72 0.85 -1.92
CA LEU A 80 2.30 -0.25 -1.05
C LEU A 80 1.58 -1.33 -1.85
N PHE A 81 2.04 -2.58 -1.74
CA PHE A 81 1.42 -3.72 -2.38
C PHE A 81 0.88 -4.71 -1.36
N LEU A 82 -0.23 -5.35 -1.71
CA LEU A 82 -0.82 -6.50 -1.04
C LEU A 82 -0.66 -7.74 -1.91
N PHE A 83 -0.11 -8.80 -1.33
CA PHE A 83 0.01 -10.11 -1.96
C PHE A 83 -1.09 -10.99 -1.38
N VAL A 84 -2.12 -11.23 -2.19
CA VAL A 84 -3.30 -12.02 -1.85
C VAL A 84 -3.04 -13.47 -2.22
N PRO A 85 -3.10 -14.43 -1.28
CA PRO A 85 -2.85 -15.82 -1.59
C PRO A 85 -3.94 -16.38 -2.51
N LYS A 86 -3.52 -17.26 -3.42
CA LYS A 86 -4.40 -18.02 -4.31
C LYS A 86 -4.38 -19.50 -3.92
N GLN A 87 -3.62 -20.30 -4.64
CA GLN A 87 -3.45 -21.74 -4.40
C GLN A 87 -1.97 -22.07 -4.28
N SER A 88 -1.59 -22.99 -3.39
CA SER A 88 -0.25 -23.59 -3.37
C SER A 88 0.91 -22.58 -3.45
N ASP A 89 1.10 -21.77 -2.41
CA ASP A 89 2.21 -20.80 -2.33
C ASP A 89 2.26 -19.74 -3.45
N SER A 90 1.17 -19.58 -4.20
CA SER A 90 1.01 -18.51 -5.18
C SER A 90 0.24 -17.32 -4.62
N TYR A 91 0.63 -16.14 -5.11
CA TYR A 91 0.07 -14.86 -4.72
C TYR A 91 -0.31 -14.05 -5.94
N GLU A 92 -1.38 -13.30 -5.82
CA GLU A 92 -1.69 -12.20 -6.72
C GLU A 92 -1.29 -10.88 -6.07
N ARG A 93 -0.62 -10.02 -6.82
CA ARG A 93 -0.13 -8.72 -6.32
C ARG A 93 -1.10 -7.60 -6.70
N VAL A 94 -1.57 -6.88 -5.69
CA VAL A 94 -2.47 -5.72 -5.81
C VAL A 94 -1.74 -4.47 -5.35
N LEU A 95 -1.70 -3.42 -6.16
CA LEU A 95 -1.26 -2.10 -5.73
C LEU A 95 -2.35 -1.50 -4.83
N ILE A 96 -1.99 -1.17 -3.58
CA ILE A 96 -2.91 -0.52 -2.65
C ILE A 96 -2.95 0.97 -2.92
N ASP A 97 -1.78 1.61 -2.89
CA ASP A 97 -1.64 3.04 -3.11
C ASP A 97 -0.20 3.42 -3.44
N THR A 98 -0.02 4.64 -3.93
CA THR A 98 1.28 5.31 -4.07
C THR A 98 1.29 6.56 -3.19
N TYR A 99 2.24 6.63 -2.26
CA TYR A 99 2.47 7.79 -1.43
C TYR A 99 3.50 8.70 -2.10
N GLU A 100 3.00 9.75 -2.73
CA GLU A 100 3.82 10.73 -3.46
C GLU A 100 4.69 11.58 -2.51
N PRO A 101 5.76 12.20 -3.01
CA PRO A 101 6.52 13.20 -2.27
C PRO A 101 5.68 14.37 -1.79
N GLU A 102 6.00 14.87 -0.60
CA GLU A 102 5.47 16.11 -0.05
C GLU A 102 6.62 16.91 0.58
N GLY A 103 7.37 17.62 -0.28
CA GLY A 103 8.59 18.33 0.10
C GLY A 103 9.83 17.43 0.27
N ALA A 104 9.64 16.17 0.65
CA ALA A 104 10.65 15.11 0.68
C ALA A 104 10.04 13.78 0.21
N ASP A 105 10.86 12.73 0.14
CA ASP A 105 10.40 11.38 -0.15
C ASP A 105 9.51 10.84 0.99
N ALA A 106 8.47 10.10 0.63
CA ALA A 106 7.58 9.47 1.59
C ALA A 106 8.30 8.37 2.39
N SER A 107 8.07 8.32 3.69
CA SER A 107 8.57 7.27 4.59
C SER A 107 7.42 6.52 5.25
N ILE A 108 7.49 5.18 5.28
CA ILE A 108 6.47 4.36 5.94
C ILE A 108 6.83 4.20 7.41
N GLU A 109 6.06 4.85 8.28
CA GLU A 109 6.23 4.80 9.74
C GLU A 109 5.59 3.55 10.34
N SER A 110 4.43 3.13 9.83
CA SER A 110 3.71 1.96 10.34
C SER A 110 2.70 1.44 9.34
N ILE A 111 2.53 0.11 9.30
CA ILE A 111 1.43 -0.57 8.62
C ILE A 111 0.77 -1.51 9.62
N PHE A 112 -0.54 -1.38 9.84
CA PHE A 112 -1.25 -2.24 10.78
C PHE A 112 -2.74 -2.36 10.46
N PHE A 113 -3.38 -3.35 11.09
CA PHE A 113 -4.82 -3.55 11.03
C PHE A 113 -5.50 -3.17 12.34
N SER A 114 -6.67 -2.55 12.25
CA SER A 114 -7.51 -2.25 13.42
C SER A 114 -8.99 -2.18 13.03
N SER A 115 -9.89 -2.52 13.97
CA SER A 115 -11.33 -2.32 13.80
C SER A 115 -11.72 -0.88 14.16
N ILE A 116 -12.55 -0.25 13.32
CA ILE A 116 -12.99 1.15 13.52
C ILE A 116 -14.09 1.25 14.58
N ASP A 117 -14.89 0.21 14.78
CA ASP A 117 -16.03 0.16 15.70
C ASP A 117 -16.04 -1.20 16.43
N LYS A 118 -17.22 -1.73 16.79
CA LYS A 118 -17.39 -3.08 17.35
C LYS A 118 -17.51 -4.16 16.27
N THR A 119 -17.46 -3.81 14.99
CA THR A 119 -17.45 -4.80 13.91
C THR A 119 -16.13 -5.56 13.91
N SER A 120 -16.17 -6.81 13.45
CA SER A 120 -14.99 -7.63 13.20
C SER A 120 -14.16 -7.13 12.01
N ASP A 121 -14.66 -6.15 11.25
CA ASP A 121 -14.06 -5.70 10.01
C ASP A 121 -12.83 -4.84 10.27
N LYS A 122 -11.67 -5.46 10.17
CA LYS A 122 -10.38 -4.78 10.27
C LYS A 122 -10.14 -3.94 9.02
N LYS A 123 -9.74 -2.70 9.21
CA LYS A 123 -9.24 -1.81 8.15
C LYS A 123 -7.73 -1.75 8.18
N LEU A 124 -7.13 -1.47 7.02
CA LEU A 124 -5.70 -1.25 6.87
C LEU A 124 -5.39 0.21 7.20
N PHE A 125 -4.43 0.42 8.09
CA PHE A 125 -3.91 1.73 8.46
C PHE A 125 -2.44 1.81 8.02
N VAL A 126 -2.08 2.89 7.35
CA VAL A 126 -0.73 3.19 6.90
C VAL A 126 -0.38 4.58 7.38
N ILE A 127 0.68 4.70 8.18
CA ILE A 127 1.19 5.99 8.63
C ILE A 127 2.39 6.30 7.75
N VAL A 128 2.34 7.46 7.11
CA VAL A 128 3.38 7.97 6.23
C VAL A 128 3.89 9.27 6.79
N SER A 129 5.18 9.52 6.62
CA SER A 129 5.80 10.78 7.00
C SER A 129 6.63 11.37 5.86
N TRP A 130 6.84 12.70 5.94
CA TRP A 130 7.71 13.45 5.06
C TRP A 130 8.51 14.45 5.89
N GLU A 131 9.83 14.43 5.73
CA GLU A 131 10.68 15.47 6.30
C GLU A 131 10.37 16.81 5.63
N GLN A 132 10.14 17.83 6.44
CA GLN A 132 9.96 19.20 5.99
C GLN A 132 11.26 19.95 6.25
N ASN A 133 11.92 20.39 5.20
CA ASN A 133 13.15 21.20 5.30
C ASN A 133 13.07 22.38 4.34
N HIS A 134 12.26 23.36 4.71
CA HIS A 134 12.10 24.62 3.98
C HIS A 134 12.61 25.79 4.83
N ALA A 135 12.87 26.95 4.19
CA ALA A 135 13.44 28.12 4.86
C ALA A 135 12.63 28.58 6.09
N ILE A 136 11.32 28.40 6.04
CA ILE A 136 10.38 28.86 7.08
C ILE A 136 9.62 27.73 7.79
N VAL A 137 9.86 26.45 7.42
CA VAL A 137 9.23 25.28 8.04
C VAL A 137 10.26 24.16 8.15
N LYS A 138 10.46 23.64 9.37
CA LYS A 138 11.33 22.48 9.61
C LYS A 138 10.66 21.46 10.52
N GLY A 139 10.74 20.17 10.20
CA GLY A 139 10.22 19.10 11.04
C GLY A 139 9.73 17.90 10.24
N THR A 140 8.66 17.26 10.71
CA THR A 140 8.10 16.07 10.05
C THR A 140 6.59 16.18 9.94
N LEU A 141 6.07 16.04 8.73
CA LEU A 141 4.65 15.90 8.46
C LEU A 141 4.26 14.43 8.57
N TYR A 142 3.16 14.13 9.25
CA TYR A 142 2.62 12.77 9.39
C TYR A 142 1.19 12.72 8.87
N GLN A 143 0.88 11.72 8.04
CA GLN A 143 -0.47 11.42 7.56
C GLN A 143 -0.82 9.96 7.78
N THR A 144 -2.07 9.71 8.13
CA THR A 144 -2.62 8.36 8.26
C THR A 144 -3.55 8.11 7.09
N PHE A 145 -3.28 7.06 6.32
CA PHE A 145 -4.14 6.57 5.26
C PHE A 145 -4.86 5.31 5.72
N ILE A 146 -6.17 5.27 5.52
CA ILE A 146 -7.01 4.18 5.99
C ILE A 146 -7.79 3.60 4.83
N TYR A 147 -7.72 2.28 4.68
CA TYR A 147 -8.34 1.56 3.57
C TYR A 147 -9.27 0.47 4.07
N SER A 148 -10.44 0.36 3.44
CA SER A 148 -11.23 -0.87 3.48
C SER A 148 -10.77 -1.80 2.38
N LEU A 149 -10.28 -2.97 2.78
CA LEU A 149 -9.93 -4.04 1.86
C LEU A 149 -11.16 -4.93 1.72
N THR A 150 -11.63 -5.16 0.49
CA THR A 150 -12.72 -6.11 0.22
C THR A 150 -12.09 -7.41 -0.30
N PRO A 151 -11.93 -8.43 0.55
CA PRO A 151 -11.19 -9.63 0.19
C PRO A 151 -12.10 -10.57 -0.61
N LYS A 152 -12.36 -10.28 -1.89
CA LYS A 152 -13.12 -11.19 -2.76
C LYS A 152 -12.56 -11.35 -4.18
N SER A 153 -11.74 -10.42 -4.65
CA SER A 153 -10.94 -10.55 -5.88
C SER A 153 -9.77 -9.57 -5.79
N ALA A 154 -8.68 -9.82 -6.51
CA ALA A 154 -7.65 -8.81 -6.70
C ALA A 154 -8.11 -7.63 -7.57
N ASP A 155 -9.22 -7.78 -8.28
CA ASP A 155 -9.90 -6.68 -8.97
C ASP A 155 -10.57 -5.71 -7.98
N ALA A 156 -10.77 -6.14 -6.73
CA ALA A 156 -11.30 -5.28 -5.67
C ALA A 156 -10.21 -4.31 -5.23
N LYS A 157 -10.20 -3.13 -5.83
CA LYS A 157 -9.36 -2.03 -5.38
C LYS A 157 -9.69 -1.67 -3.94
N PRO A 158 -8.69 -1.44 -3.09
CA PRO A 158 -8.90 -0.88 -1.76
C PRO A 158 -9.72 0.41 -1.82
N GLN A 159 -10.67 0.56 -0.91
CA GLN A 159 -11.43 1.79 -0.77
C GLN A 159 -10.72 2.69 0.24
N TYR A 160 -10.20 3.84 -0.21
CA TYR A 160 -9.67 4.87 0.67
C TYR A 160 -10.80 5.53 1.49
N LEU A 161 -10.64 5.58 2.81
CA LEU A 161 -11.61 6.11 3.76
C LEU A 161 -11.24 7.53 4.19
N GLN A 162 -11.30 8.48 3.24
CA GLN A 162 -10.81 9.86 3.40
C GLN A 162 -11.25 10.54 4.71
N ALA A 163 -12.55 10.57 5.00
CA ALA A 163 -13.06 11.26 6.19
C ALA A 163 -12.48 10.72 7.51
N LEU A 164 -12.10 9.43 7.54
CA LEU A 164 -11.47 8.83 8.71
C LEU A 164 -9.95 9.09 8.72
N SER A 165 -9.31 8.99 7.56
CA SER A 165 -7.90 9.33 7.35
C SER A 165 -7.61 10.76 7.82
N ASP A 166 -8.44 11.73 7.42
CA ASP A 166 -8.29 13.14 7.80
C ASP A 166 -8.43 13.35 9.32
N LYS A 167 -9.40 12.68 9.96
CA LYS A 167 -9.60 12.73 11.41
C LYS A 167 -8.42 12.16 12.20
N LEU A 168 -7.76 11.15 11.64
CA LEU A 168 -6.62 10.46 12.25
C LEU A 168 -5.28 10.89 11.63
N SER A 169 -5.26 11.96 10.86
CA SER A 169 -4.02 12.52 10.30
C SER A 169 -3.17 13.12 11.43
N GLY A 170 -1.88 12.80 11.38
CA GLY A 170 -0.91 13.21 12.39
C GLY A 170 -0.68 14.71 12.41
N GLY A 171 -0.70 15.36 11.25
CA GLY A 171 -0.30 16.75 11.09
C GLY A 171 1.21 16.92 11.22
N CYS A 172 1.66 18.15 11.39
CA CYS A 172 3.08 18.50 11.38
C CYS A 172 3.64 18.57 12.80
N ASP A 173 4.72 17.85 13.07
CA ASP A 173 5.61 18.12 14.20
C ASP A 173 6.73 19.04 13.71
N CYS A 174 6.46 20.34 13.69
CA CYS A 174 7.21 21.28 12.88
C CYS A 174 7.37 22.62 13.59
N TRP A 175 8.57 23.17 13.48
CA TRP A 175 8.85 24.57 13.74
C TRP A 175 8.49 25.41 12.51
N ARG A 176 7.97 26.62 12.74
CA ARG A 176 7.69 27.63 11.72
C ARG A 176 8.24 28.98 12.16
N ALA A 177 8.69 29.80 11.20
CA ALA A 177 9.33 31.08 11.50
C ALA A 177 8.43 32.05 12.28
N ASP A 178 7.15 32.15 11.89
CA ASP A 178 6.20 33.14 12.40
C ASP A 178 5.05 32.53 13.21
N GLU A 179 5.10 31.23 13.49
CA GLU A 179 4.05 30.52 14.24
C GLU A 179 4.65 29.69 15.37
N PRO A 180 3.91 29.48 16.48
CA PRO A 180 4.29 28.50 17.47
C PRO A 180 4.53 27.13 16.83
N ALA A 181 5.55 26.42 17.31
CA ALA A 181 5.82 25.06 16.84
C ALA A 181 4.57 24.18 16.99
N SER A 182 4.20 23.49 15.92
CA SER A 182 3.10 22.54 15.93
C SER A 182 3.62 21.17 16.35
N LYS A 183 2.80 20.39 17.05
CA LYS A 183 3.10 19.00 17.41
C LYS A 183 2.16 18.06 16.67
N ALA A 184 2.71 17.05 16.02
CA ALA A 184 1.90 16.01 15.41
C ALA A 184 1.13 15.22 16.48
N ARG A 185 -0.15 14.97 16.21
CA ARG A 185 -1.09 14.25 17.09
C ARG A 185 -0.83 12.74 17.07
N TYR A 186 -0.53 12.22 15.88
CA TYR A 186 -0.39 10.79 15.62
C TYR A 186 0.82 10.53 14.73
N LYS A 187 1.87 9.94 15.29
CA LYS A 187 3.13 9.63 14.62
C LYS A 187 3.34 8.13 14.42
N ASN A 188 2.63 7.30 15.19
CA ASN A 188 2.80 5.85 15.18
C ASN A 188 1.49 5.12 15.45
N ALA A 189 1.51 3.79 15.25
CA ALA A 189 0.34 2.94 15.39
C ALA A 189 -0.34 3.03 16.77
N ALA A 190 0.43 3.14 17.85
CA ALA A 190 -0.14 3.23 19.20
C ALA A 190 -0.95 4.52 19.38
N GLN A 191 -0.43 5.64 18.89
CA GLN A 191 -1.12 6.93 18.95
C GLN A 191 -2.37 6.95 18.06
N VAL A 192 -2.31 6.41 16.84
CA VAL A 192 -3.51 6.29 15.98
C VAL A 192 -4.57 5.40 16.62
N ARG A 193 -4.19 4.26 17.21
CA ARG A 193 -5.13 3.38 17.94
C ARG A 193 -5.78 4.12 19.11
N ALA A 194 -5.02 4.90 19.87
CA ALA A 194 -5.56 5.72 20.95
C ALA A 194 -6.50 6.82 20.44
N GLY A 195 -6.19 7.45 19.30
CA GLY A 195 -7.06 8.41 18.63
C GLY A 195 -8.36 7.79 18.12
N LEU A 196 -8.28 6.58 17.57
CA LEU A 196 -9.43 5.83 17.08
C LEU A 196 -10.45 5.55 18.19
N LEU A 197 -10.01 5.32 19.43
CA LEU A 197 -10.90 5.14 20.58
C LEU A 197 -11.67 6.41 20.98
N LYS A 198 -11.20 7.60 20.59
CA LYS A 198 -11.81 8.88 20.94
C LYS A 198 -12.83 9.39 19.93
N ILE A 199 -12.87 8.79 18.73
CA ILE A 199 -13.79 9.15 17.65
C ILE A 199 -14.94 8.15 17.50
N LYS A 200 -14.96 7.10 18.33
CA LYS A 200 -16.09 6.21 18.57
C LYS A 200 -17.11 6.89 19.47
#